data_AF-A0AAV5B843-F1
#
_entry.id   AF-A0AAV5B843-F1
#
_cell.length_a   1.000
_cell.length_b   1.000
_cell.length_c   1.000
_cell.angle_alpha   90.00
_cell.angle_beta   90.00
_cell.angle_gamma   90.00
#
_symmetry.space_group_name_H-M   'P 1'
#
loop_
_entity.id
_entity.type
_entity.pdbx_description
1 polymer ?
#
loop_
_entity_poly.entity_id
_entity_poly.type
_entity_poly.pdbx_seq_one_letter_code
_entity_poly.pdbx_strand_id
1 'polypeptide(L)'
;MNNTIIFVIGTVLLLGICLWYFIRQIKKSSGKDLPTRNTWYIFFPDKKIVPDLTKSEELKKFGKWKKTGKQLYSINGSMTLTKEMLEKAIKEEYKGIKFDISNTSELYNASVMFK
;
A
#
# COMPACT_ATOMS: atom_id res chain seq x y z
N MET A 1 7.37 -57.56 -11.21
CA MET A 1 6.29 -56.84 -10.48
C MET A 1 6.78 -55.73 -9.55
N ASN A 2 7.98 -55.81 -8.93
CA ASN A 2 8.49 -54.73 -8.07
C ASN A 2 8.85 -53.42 -8.79
N ASN A 3 9.46 -53.48 -9.98
CA ASN A 3 9.94 -52.26 -10.67
C ASN A 3 8.79 -51.34 -11.11
N THR A 4 7.63 -51.91 -11.45
CA THR A 4 6.44 -51.14 -11.86
C THR A 4 5.87 -50.33 -10.70
N ILE A 5 5.86 -50.88 -9.49
CA ILE A 5 5.35 -50.21 -8.28
C ILE A 5 6.28 -49.05 -7.88
N ILE A 6 7.59 -49.26 -7.94
CA ILE A 6 8.59 -48.23 -7.64
C ILE A 6 8.48 -47.06 -8.65
N PHE A 7 8.25 -47.38 -9.93
CA PHE A 7 8.07 -46.38 -10.98
C PHE A 7 6.80 -45.54 -10.78
N VAL A 8 5.70 -46.17 -10.33
CA VAL A 8 4.45 -45.48 -10.00
C VAL A 8 4.60 -44.58 -8.77
N ILE A 9 5.34 -45.00 -7.75
CA ILE A 9 5.60 -44.17 -6.56
C ILE A 9 6.44 -42.95 -6.93
N GLY A 10 7.47 -43.14 -7.77
CA GLY A 10 8.33 -42.06 -8.24
C GLY A 10 7.59 -40.99 -9.03
N THR A 11 6.67 -41.39 -9.93
CA THR A 11 5.90 -40.44 -10.74
C THR A 11 4.85 -39.68 -9.92
N VAL A 12 4.21 -40.32 -8.94
CA VAL A 12 3.25 -39.67 -8.04
C VAL A 12 3.94 -38.60 -7.16
N LEU A 13 5.13 -38.90 -6.64
CA LEU A 13 5.92 -37.93 -5.89
C LEU A 13 6.33 -36.72 -6.75
N LEU A 14 6.78 -36.97 -7.99
CA LEU A 14 7.19 -35.91 -8.90
C LEU A 14 6.02 -34.99 -9.29
N LEU A 15 4.85 -35.57 -9.57
CA LEU A 15 3.62 -34.83 -9.86
C LEU A 15 3.14 -34.00 -8.66
N GLY A 16 3.25 -34.54 -7.44
CA GLY A 16 2.92 -33.82 -6.21
C GLY A 16 3.79 -32.57 -5.99
N ILE A 17 5.10 -32.69 -6.23
CA ILE A 17 6.05 -31.55 -6.11
C ILE A 17 5.75 -30.48 -7.16
N CYS A 18 5.48 -30.88 -8.41
CA CYS A 18 5.08 -29.96 -9.47
C CYS A 18 3.76 -29.24 -9.17
N LEU A 19 2.76 -29.95 -8.66
CA LEU A 19 1.46 -29.37 -8.30
C LEU A 19 1.60 -28.36 -7.15
N TRP A 20 2.41 -28.70 -6.13
CA TRP A 20 2.71 -27.80 -5.01
C TRP A 20 3.42 -26.53 -5.48
N TYR A 21 4.41 -26.65 -6.37
CA TYR A 21 5.11 -25.51 -6.95
C TYR A 21 4.15 -24.60 -7.74
N PHE A 22 3.23 -25.19 -8.51
CA PHE A 22 2.24 -24.46 -9.29
C PHE A 22 1.24 -23.71 -8.41
N ILE A 23 0.70 -24.36 -7.36
CA ILE A 23 -0.18 -23.73 -6.38
C ILE A 23 0.54 -22.58 -5.66
N ARG A 24 1.82 -22.77 -5.29
CA ARG A 24 2.64 -21.73 -4.67
C ARG A 24 2.85 -20.52 -5.60
N GLN A 25 3.08 -20.75 -6.89
CA GLN A 25 3.19 -19.69 -7.89
C GLN A 25 1.86 -18.95 -8.09
N ILE A 26 0.73 -19.67 -8.18
CA ILE A 26 -0.61 -19.06 -8.25
C ILE A 26 -0.88 -18.21 -7.01
N LYS A 27 -0.60 -18.71 -5.81
CA LYS A 27 -0.77 -17.95 -4.56
C LYS A 27 0.12 -16.70 -4.52
N LYS A 28 1.31 -16.75 -5.13
CA LYS A 28 2.21 -15.60 -5.28
C LYS A 28 1.75 -14.62 -6.37
N SER A 29 1.07 -15.10 -7.41
CA SER A 29 0.52 -14.31 -8.51
C SER A 29 -0.80 -13.62 -8.15
N SER A 30 -1.68 -14.30 -7.42
CA SER A 30 -2.99 -13.80 -6.99
C SER A 30 -2.92 -12.65 -5.97
N GLY A 31 -1.72 -12.26 -5.53
CA GLY A 31 -1.47 -11.05 -4.75
C GLY A 31 -1.12 -9.81 -5.58
N LYS A 32 -1.09 -9.91 -6.92
CA LYS A 32 -0.72 -8.81 -7.83
C LYS A 32 -1.89 -8.07 -8.45
N ASP A 33 -3.11 -8.59 -8.35
CA ASP A 33 -4.30 -7.78 -8.51
C ASP A 33 -4.51 -7.00 -7.22
N LEU A 34 -3.64 -6.02 -6.99
CA LEU A 34 -3.88 -5.00 -6.00
C LEU A 34 -5.25 -4.40 -6.37
N PRO A 35 -6.29 -4.57 -5.54
CA PRO A 35 -7.54 -3.87 -5.79
C PRO A 35 -7.16 -2.40 -5.97
N THR A 36 -7.77 -1.73 -6.93
CA THR A 36 -7.62 -0.31 -7.27
C THR A 36 -7.89 0.52 -6.01
N ARG A 37 -6.92 0.51 -5.10
CA ARG A 37 -6.94 1.19 -3.82
C ARG A 37 -6.52 2.59 -4.21
N ASN A 38 -7.44 3.53 -4.10
CA ASN A 38 -7.13 4.94 -4.21
C ASN A 38 -6.16 5.28 -3.08
N THR A 39 -4.87 5.19 -3.37
CA THR A 39 -3.82 5.64 -2.48
C THR A 39 -3.70 7.15 -2.65
N TRP A 40 -3.89 7.87 -1.56
CA TRP A 40 -3.70 9.31 -1.50
C TRP A 40 -2.38 9.63 -0.82
N TYR A 41 -1.67 10.58 -1.40
CA TYR A 41 -0.39 11.11 -0.91
C TYR A 41 -0.61 12.53 -0.41
N ILE A 42 -0.18 12.78 0.83
CA ILE A 42 -0.28 14.06 1.51
C ILE A 42 1.14 14.56 1.75
N PHE A 43 1.47 15.72 1.20
CA PHE A 43 2.77 16.34 1.30
C PHE A 43 2.70 17.64 2.11
N PHE A 44 3.65 17.81 3.03
CA PHE A 44 3.83 19.03 3.81
C PHE A 44 5.08 19.77 3.31
N PRO A 45 4.95 20.89 2.58
CA PRO A 45 6.09 21.64 2.03
C PRO A 45 7.05 22.15 3.11
N ASP A 46 6.56 22.47 4.30
CA ASP A 46 7.39 22.98 5.39
C ASP A 46 7.89 21.85 6.30
N LYS A 47 9.20 21.59 6.30
CA LYS A 47 9.86 20.55 7.12
C LYS A 47 9.75 20.81 8.62
N LYS A 48 9.60 22.07 9.04
CA LYS A 48 9.66 22.45 10.46
C LYS A 48 8.32 22.24 11.18
N ILE A 49 7.23 22.23 10.43
CA ILE A 49 5.85 22.26 10.96
C ILE A 49 5.07 21.02 10.50
N VAL A 50 5.75 19.91 10.21
CA VAL A 50 5.09 18.69 9.74
C VAL A 50 4.34 18.02 10.89
N PRO A 51 2.99 17.96 10.86
CA PRO A 51 2.23 17.23 11.85
C PRO A 51 2.35 15.71 11.63
N ASP A 52 2.22 14.94 12.70
CA ASP A 52 2.27 13.48 12.61
C ASP A 52 0.89 12.86 12.40
N LEU A 53 0.47 12.74 11.13
CA LEU A 53 -0.86 12.25 10.76
C LEU A 53 -1.18 10.83 11.24
N THR A 54 -0.16 10.03 11.58
CA THR A 54 -0.37 8.68 12.14
C THR A 54 -0.89 8.69 13.57
N LYS A 55 -0.75 9.80 14.29
CA LYS A 55 -1.15 9.91 15.70
C LYS A 55 -2.59 10.38 15.87
N SER A 56 -3.11 11.15 14.92
CA SER A 56 -4.49 11.62 14.88
C SER A 56 -5.49 10.46 15.01
N GLU A 57 -6.48 10.60 15.89
CA GLU A 57 -7.59 9.65 16.00
C GLU A 57 -8.67 9.90 14.94
N GLU A 58 -8.86 11.15 14.53
CA GLU A 58 -9.85 11.52 13.52
C GLU A 58 -9.44 11.00 12.14
N LEU A 59 -8.15 11.11 11.80
CA LEU A 59 -7.63 10.68 10.52
C LEU A 59 -7.53 9.16 10.41
N LYS A 60 -7.35 8.43 11.52
CA LYS A 60 -7.37 6.95 11.53
C LYS A 60 -8.67 6.36 10.97
N LYS A 61 -9.78 7.11 11.03
CA LYS A 61 -11.08 6.69 10.48
C LYS A 61 -11.05 6.49 8.97
N PHE A 62 -10.18 7.22 8.25
CA PHE A 62 -10.06 7.12 6.79
C PHE A 62 -9.24 5.90 6.35
N GLY A 63 -8.41 5.35 7.23
CA GLY A 63 -7.58 4.19 6.93
C GLY A 63 -6.24 4.18 7.66
N LYS A 64 -5.36 3.26 7.23
CA LYS A 64 -4.01 3.14 7.78
C LYS A 64 -3.09 4.14 7.10
N TRP A 65 -2.69 5.16 7.85
CA TRP A 65 -1.67 6.11 7.46
C TRP A 65 -0.28 5.48 7.53
N LYS A 66 0.52 5.72 6.51
CA LYS A 66 1.93 5.36 6.46
C LYS A 66 2.74 6.62 6.23
N LYS A 67 3.78 6.79 7.03
CA LYS A 67 4.76 7.86 6.84
C LYS A 67 5.83 7.37 5.88
N THR A 68 6.02 8.09 4.77
CA THR A 68 7.00 7.76 3.74
C THR A 68 8.01 8.90 3.65
N GLY A 69 8.95 8.95 4.61
CA GLY A 69 9.91 10.06 4.73
C GLY A 69 9.51 11.10 5.78
N LYS A 70 10.10 12.30 5.73
CA LYS A 70 9.87 13.34 6.76
C LYS A 70 8.60 14.15 6.55
N GLN A 71 8.18 14.36 5.30
CA GLN A 71 7.12 15.31 4.91
C GLN A 71 5.94 14.66 4.17
N LEU A 72 6.01 13.36 3.90
CA LEU A 72 5.07 12.67 3.04
C LEU A 72 4.37 11.57 3.82
N TYR A 73 3.06 11.57 3.70
CA TYR A 73 2.18 10.55 4.25
C TYR A 73 1.38 9.93 3.11
N SER A 74 1.14 8.63 3.18
CA SER A 74 0.28 7.91 2.25
C SER A 74 -0.81 7.20 3.02
N ILE A 75 -2.03 7.29 2.52
CA ILE A 75 -3.17 6.55 3.03
C ILE A 75 -3.76 5.70 1.91
N ASN A 76 -3.97 4.42 2.21
CA ASN A 76 -4.73 3.55 1.34
C ASN A 76 -6.22 3.75 1.68
N GLY A 77 -6.93 4.48 0.83
CA GLY A 77 -8.34 4.76 1.01
C GLY A 77 -9.24 3.60 0.61
N SER A 78 -10.45 3.62 1.17
CA SER A 78 -11.62 2.92 0.59
C SER A 78 -11.99 3.57 -0.74
N MET A 79 -12.73 2.87 -1.62
CA MET A 79 -13.25 3.43 -2.88
C MET A 79 -14.09 4.71 -2.67
N THR A 80 -14.65 4.89 -1.47
CA THR A 80 -15.46 6.05 -1.09
C THR A 80 -14.64 7.27 -0.62
N LEU A 81 -13.32 7.15 -0.50
CA LEU A 81 -12.47 8.24 0.00
C LEU A 81 -12.19 9.25 -1.11
N THR A 82 -12.75 10.46 -0.97
CA THR A 82 -12.53 11.58 -1.89
C THR A 82 -11.46 12.53 -1.37
N LYS A 83 -10.85 13.28 -2.29
CA LYS A 83 -9.85 14.32 -1.98
C LYS A 83 -10.41 15.36 -1.00
N GLU A 84 -11.63 15.84 -1.24
CA GLU A 84 -12.27 16.89 -0.45
C GLU A 84 -12.49 16.49 1.02
N MET A 85 -12.89 15.24 1.28
CA MET A 85 -13.07 14.73 2.65
C MET A 85 -11.75 14.70 3.42
N LEU A 86 -10.67 14.25 2.77
CA LEU A 86 -9.33 14.24 3.34
C LEU A 86 -8.81 15.66 3.62
N GLU A 87 -8.97 16.57 2.65
CA GLU A 87 -8.54 17.96 2.82
C GLU A 87 -9.26 18.64 3.97
N LYS A 88 -10.58 18.43 4.09
CA LYS A 88 -11.38 19.02 5.16
C LYS A 88 -10.92 18.52 6.53
N ALA A 89 -10.75 17.21 6.69
CA ALA A 89 -10.30 16.62 7.94
C ALA A 89 -8.90 17.11 8.36
N ILE A 90 -7.95 17.18 7.42
CA ILE A 90 -6.59 17.67 7.73
C ILE A 90 -6.61 19.17 8.07
N LYS A 91 -7.43 19.99 7.38
CA LYS A 91 -7.59 21.42 7.71
C LYS A 91 -8.23 21.64 9.07
N GLU A 92 -9.19 20.80 9.46
CA GLU A 92 -9.88 20.91 10.75
C GLU A 92 -8.95 20.55 11.91
N GLU A 93 -8.16 19.48 11.77
CA GLU A 93 -7.26 19.01 12.83
C GLU A 93 -5.95 19.81 12.89
N TYR A 94 -5.42 20.23 11.74
CA TYR A 94 -4.14 20.93 11.62
C TYR A 94 -4.31 22.32 11.00
N LYS A 95 -5.08 23.16 11.69
CA LYS A 95 -5.39 24.54 11.28
C LYS A 95 -4.12 25.34 10.97
N GLY A 96 -4.07 25.91 9.76
CA GLY A 96 -3.00 26.83 9.33
C GLY A 96 -1.76 26.15 8.72
N ILE A 97 -1.71 24.82 8.66
CA ILE A 97 -0.60 24.11 8.01
C ILE A 97 -0.87 24.00 6.52
N LYS A 98 0.07 24.44 5.68
CA LYS A 98 0.01 24.23 4.23
C LYS A 98 0.33 22.77 3.93
N PHE A 99 -0.48 22.15 3.07
CA PHE A 99 -0.27 20.79 2.60
C PHE A 99 -0.85 20.63 1.19
N ASP A 100 -0.35 19.65 0.45
CA ASP A 100 -0.84 19.24 -0.87
C ASP A 100 -1.30 17.79 -0.84
N ILE A 101 -2.39 17.49 -1.56
CA ILE A 101 -2.93 16.13 -1.71
C ILE A 101 -2.97 15.73 -3.19
N SER A 102 -2.37 14.58 -3.51
CA SER A 102 -2.44 13.97 -4.84
C SER A 102 -2.74 12.47 -4.76
N ASN A 103 -3.37 11.93 -5.79
CA ASN A 103 -3.52 10.49 -6.03
C ASN A 103 -2.32 9.90 -6.79
N THR A 104 -1.48 10.75 -7.40
CA THR A 104 -0.24 10.36 -8.05
C THR A 104 0.95 10.60 -7.12
N SER A 105 1.98 9.76 -7.24
CA SER A 105 3.25 9.92 -6.51
C SER A 105 4.06 11.15 -6.95
N GLU A 106 3.55 11.99 -7.85
CA GLU A 106 4.24 13.16 -8.40
C GLU A 106 4.63 14.18 -7.31
N LEU A 107 3.86 14.28 -6.22
CA LEU A 107 4.23 15.09 -5.05
C LEU A 107 5.51 14.59 -4.36
N TYR A 108 5.85 13.30 -4.44
CA TYR A 108 7.15 12.79 -4.00
C TYR A 108 8.28 13.38 -4.85
N ASN A 109 8.13 13.40 -6.18
CA ASN A 109 9.14 13.97 -7.08
C ASN A 109 9.31 15.48 -6.84
N ALA A 110 8.22 16.20 -6.60
CA ALA A 110 8.30 17.61 -6.20
C ALA A 110 9.06 17.78 -4.87
N SER A 111 8.79 16.95 -3.86
CA SER A 111 9.45 17.02 -2.54
C SER A 111 10.96 16.71 -2.56
N VAL A 112 11.40 15.86 -3.50
CA VAL A 112 12.81 15.46 -3.64
C VAL A 112 13.60 16.47 -4.47
N MET A 113 12.97 17.15 -5.44
CA MET A 113 13.62 18.17 -6.28
C MET A 113 13.92 19.49 -5.56
N PHE A 114 13.21 19.83 -4.47
CA PHE A 114 13.52 21.02 -3.65
C PHE A 114 14.59 20.75 -2.58
N LYS A 115 15.54 19.85 -2.83
CA LYS A 115 16.62 19.49 -1.89
C LYS A 115 17.95 20.09 -2.31
#